data_AF-A0A5J6JNP0-F1
#
_entry.id   AF-A0A5J6JNP0-F1
#
_cell.length_a   1.000
_cell.length_b   1.000
_cell.length_c   1.000
_cell.angle_alpha   90.00
_cell.angle_beta   90.00
_cell.angle_gamma   90.00
#
_symmetry.space_group_name_H-M   'P 1'
#
loop_
_entity.id
_entity.type
_entity.pdbx_description
1 polymer ?
#
loop_
_entity_poly.entity_id
_entity_poly.type
_entity_poly.pdbx_seq_one_letter_code
_entity_poly.pdbx_strand_id
1 'polypeptide(L)'
;MPQDSEPRITATLYEAPGYQGTAVSVPPDRWDEGEDAIVYSLAHLGLGRLSSLRAPAGPPDSDSPFRQHGTGITHVTVWSSKPVGWPLSTEGRGTTWQQFSADTADLGAWAHRSRYVRVWHQQDGAAMDTELSASCGPDRPIRVME
;
A
#
# COMPACT_ATOMS: atom_id res chain seq x y z
N MET A 1 -32.21 9.88 -0.01
CA MET A 1 -31.06 9.90 -0.93
C MET A 1 -29.92 9.22 -0.20
N PRO A 2 -29.57 7.97 -0.50
CA PRO A 2 -28.36 7.37 0.05
C PRO A 2 -27.18 8.18 -0.49
N GLN A 3 -26.26 8.58 0.37
CA GLN A 3 -25.03 9.23 -0.06
C GLN A 3 -24.23 8.22 -0.86
N ASP A 4 -24.05 8.49 -2.16
CA ASP A 4 -23.02 7.89 -2.99
C ASP A 4 -21.71 7.97 -2.20
N SER A 5 -21.36 6.86 -1.56
CA SER A 5 -20.04 6.70 -0.95
C SER A 5 -19.11 6.57 -2.13
N GLU A 6 -18.42 7.66 -2.47
CA GLU A 6 -17.35 7.65 -3.46
C GLU A 6 -16.53 6.37 -3.27
N PRO A 7 -16.22 5.62 -4.35
CA PRO A 7 -15.48 4.38 -4.22
C PRO A 7 -14.09 4.70 -3.64
N ARG A 8 -13.95 4.59 -2.31
CA ARG A 8 -12.66 4.69 -1.65
C ARG A 8 -11.81 3.53 -2.16
N ILE A 9 -10.81 3.88 -2.95
CA ILE A 9 -9.72 2.98 -3.36
C ILE A 9 -9.19 2.34 -2.08
N THR A 10 -9.39 1.04 -1.90
CA THR A 10 -8.95 0.30 -0.69
C THR A 10 -8.29 -0.99 -1.12
N ALA A 11 -7.09 -1.26 -0.59
CA ALA A 11 -6.46 -2.54 -0.82
C ALA A 11 -7.10 -3.59 0.09
N THR A 12 -7.40 -4.76 -0.45
CA THR A 12 -7.97 -5.87 0.33
C THR A 12 -6.89 -6.90 0.61
N LEU A 13 -6.66 -7.17 1.89
CA LEU A 13 -5.64 -8.06 2.42
C LEU A 13 -6.31 -9.35 2.88
N TYR A 14 -5.77 -10.51 2.49
CA TYR A 14 -6.37 -11.82 2.78
C TYR A 14 -5.42 -12.73 3.55
N GLU A 15 -5.97 -13.48 4.52
CA GLU A 15 -5.20 -14.45 5.27
C GLU A 15 -4.82 -15.69 4.46
N ALA A 16 -5.55 -16.07 3.41
CA ALA A 16 -5.24 -17.27 2.63
C ALA A 16 -4.86 -16.92 1.18
N PRO A 17 -4.08 -17.78 0.50
CA PRO A 17 -3.79 -17.60 -0.91
C PRO A 17 -5.09 -17.71 -1.74
N GLY A 18 -5.08 -17.15 -2.94
CA GLY A 18 -6.21 -17.15 -3.86
C GLY A 18 -7.38 -16.25 -3.42
N TYR A 19 -7.13 -15.21 -2.63
CA TYR A 19 -8.13 -14.26 -2.14
C TYR A 19 -9.20 -14.90 -1.24
N GLN A 20 -8.75 -15.79 -0.34
CA GLN A 20 -9.62 -16.55 0.55
C GLN A 20 -9.36 -16.23 2.04
N GLY A 21 -10.24 -16.73 2.91
CA GLY A 21 -10.13 -16.59 4.36
C GLY A 21 -10.60 -15.22 4.86
N THR A 22 -10.15 -14.83 6.05
CA THR A 22 -10.42 -13.51 6.61
C THR A 22 -9.82 -12.44 5.71
N ALA A 23 -10.60 -11.40 5.44
CA ALA A 23 -10.20 -10.30 4.57
C ALA A 23 -10.39 -8.96 5.30
N VAL A 24 -9.45 -8.05 5.09
CA VAL A 24 -9.49 -6.68 5.63
C VAL A 24 -9.20 -5.69 4.52
N SER A 25 -10.04 -4.67 4.41
CA SER A 25 -9.84 -3.56 3.49
C SER A 25 -9.14 -2.41 4.20
N VAL A 26 -7.99 -2.00 3.65
CA VAL A 26 -7.16 -0.92 4.20
C VAL A 26 -7.08 0.20 3.16
N PRO A 27 -7.51 1.43 3.50
CA PRO A 27 -7.34 2.58 2.60
C PRO A 27 -5.87 2.98 2.50
N PRO A 28 -5.44 3.56 1.36
CA PRO A 28 -4.14 4.17 1.25
C PRO A 28 -4.01 5.32 2.26
N ASP A 29 -2.82 5.48 2.83
CA ASP A 29 -2.50 6.68 3.59
C ASP A 29 -2.34 7.90 2.68
N ARG A 30 -2.46 9.08 3.30
CA ARG A 30 -2.43 10.40 2.66
C ARG A 30 -1.07 11.07 2.81
N TRP A 31 -0.02 10.26 2.77
CA TRP A 31 1.34 10.76 2.93
C TRP A 31 1.71 11.81 1.87
N ASP A 32 1.26 11.58 0.64
CA ASP A 32 1.40 12.50 -0.49
C ASP A 32 0.64 13.83 -0.27
N GLU A 33 -0.41 13.83 0.55
CA GLU A 33 -1.18 15.02 0.93
C GLU A 33 -0.60 15.78 2.14
N GLY A 34 0.51 15.32 2.73
CA GLY A 34 1.12 15.99 3.89
C GLY A 34 0.93 15.28 5.23
N GLU A 35 0.20 14.17 5.28
CA GLU A 35 -0.06 13.41 6.51
C GLU A 35 1.07 12.42 6.86
N ASP A 36 0.98 11.80 8.04
CA ASP A 36 1.90 10.74 8.50
C ASP A 36 1.74 9.46 7.66
N ALA A 37 2.82 8.71 7.47
CA ALA A 37 2.76 7.40 6.82
C ALA A 37 2.19 6.42 7.84
N ILE A 38 1.11 5.71 7.47
CA ILE A 38 0.40 4.83 8.40
C ILE A 38 0.76 3.38 8.09
N VAL A 39 1.42 2.74 9.05
CA VAL A 39 1.76 1.32 8.98
C VAL A 39 0.91 0.57 9.99
N TYR A 40 0.23 -0.48 9.56
CA TYR A 40 -0.56 -1.34 10.43
C TYR A 40 0.20 -2.63 10.74
N SER A 41 0.18 -3.06 11.99
CA SER A 41 0.53 -4.44 12.35
C SER A 41 -0.57 -5.38 11.82
N LEU A 42 -0.23 -6.58 11.37
CA LEU A 42 -1.26 -7.56 10.97
C LEU A 42 -2.17 -7.92 12.15
N ALA A 43 -1.62 -7.97 13.37
CA ALA A 43 -2.37 -8.23 14.59
C ALA A 43 -3.42 -7.14 14.87
N HIS A 44 -3.09 -5.87 14.62
CA HIS A 44 -4.03 -4.73 14.73
C HIS A 44 -5.22 -4.92 13.79
N LEU A 45 -4.95 -5.40 12.57
CA LEU A 45 -5.97 -5.67 11.58
C LEU A 45 -6.74 -6.97 11.86
N GLY A 46 -6.37 -7.73 12.89
CA GLY A 46 -6.96 -9.04 13.19
C GLY A 46 -6.54 -10.14 12.20
N LEU A 47 -5.47 -9.92 11.44
CA LEU A 47 -4.89 -10.89 10.51
C LEU A 47 -3.74 -11.64 11.19
N GLY A 48 -3.81 -12.96 11.25
CA GLY A 48 -2.72 -13.82 11.72
C GLY A 48 -1.60 -13.98 10.68
N ARG A 49 -1.92 -13.79 9.40
CA ARG A 49 -0.97 -13.82 8.27
C ARG A 49 -1.52 -13.06 7.07
N LEU A 50 -0.67 -12.76 6.10
CA LEU A 50 -1.07 -12.10 4.86
C LEU A 50 -0.61 -12.94 3.67
N SER A 51 -1.52 -13.72 3.06
CA SER A 51 -1.15 -14.67 2.00
C SER A 51 -1.55 -14.23 0.59
N SER A 52 -2.54 -13.35 0.45
CA SER A 52 -2.83 -12.69 -0.83
C SER A 52 -3.32 -11.27 -0.61
N LEU A 53 -3.26 -10.45 -1.66
CA LEU A 53 -3.73 -9.07 -1.62
C LEU A 53 -4.32 -8.65 -2.96
N ARG A 54 -5.28 -7.74 -2.90
CA ARG A 54 -5.80 -7.01 -4.05
C ARG A 54 -5.42 -5.55 -3.91
N ALA A 55 -4.71 -5.02 -4.90
CA ALA A 55 -4.31 -3.63 -4.96
C ALA A 55 -5.12 -2.98 -6.07
N PRO A 56 -6.21 -2.27 -5.76
CA PRO A 56 -7.04 -1.68 -6.80
C PRO A 56 -6.22 -0.65 -7.59
N ALA A 57 -6.35 -0.68 -8.91
CA ALA A 57 -6.04 0.47 -9.74
C ALA A 57 -7.02 1.59 -9.37
N GLY A 58 -6.55 2.83 -9.21
CA GLY A 58 -7.45 3.96 -8.94
C GLY A 58 -8.54 4.08 -10.01
N PRO A 59 -9.73 4.62 -9.68
CA PRO A 59 -10.76 4.87 -10.67
C PRO A 59 -10.19 5.81 -11.75
N PRO A 60 -10.59 5.63 -13.02
CA PRO A 60 -10.28 6.62 -14.04
C PRO A 60 -10.89 7.96 -13.62
N ASP A 61 -10.09 9.02 -13.66
CA ASP A 61 -10.53 10.38 -13.38
C ASP A 61 -11.71 10.73 -14.30
N SER A 62 -12.87 10.99 -13.71
CA SER A 62 -14.13 11.18 -14.46
C SER A 62 -14.29 12.59 -15.01
N ASP A 63 -13.37 13.51 -14.73
CA ASP A 63 -13.48 14.94 -15.06
C ASP A 63 -12.67 15.39 -16.29
N SER A 64 -12.15 14.47 -17.13
CA SER A 64 -11.38 14.88 -18.31
C SER A 64 -11.62 14.03 -19.57
N PRO A 65 -12.31 14.54 -20.60
CA PRO A 65 -12.61 13.79 -21.83
C PRO A 65 -11.40 13.58 -22.76
N PHE A 66 -10.20 14.10 -22.43
CA PHE A 66 -9.05 14.08 -23.35
C PHE A 66 -7.66 13.79 -22.70
N ARG A 67 -7.56 13.10 -21.56
CA ARG A 67 -6.25 12.62 -21.07
C ARG A 67 -6.28 11.16 -20.65
N GLN A 68 -5.56 10.31 -21.39
CA GLN A 68 -5.24 8.92 -21.03
C GLN A 68 -4.18 8.79 -19.91
N HIS A 69 -3.92 9.81 -19.10
CA HIS A 69 -2.81 9.78 -18.14
C HIS A 69 -3.25 10.31 -16.79
N GLY A 70 -3.17 9.44 -15.78
CA GLY A 70 -3.50 9.77 -14.40
C GLY A 70 -4.11 8.63 -13.55
N THR A 71 -4.06 7.35 -13.96
CA THR A 71 -4.49 6.27 -13.06
C THR A 71 -3.43 6.11 -11.98
N GLY A 72 -3.67 6.69 -10.80
CA GLY A 72 -2.77 6.48 -9.69
C GLY A 72 -2.69 5.01 -9.28
N ILE A 73 -1.51 4.60 -8.85
CA ILE A 73 -1.19 3.20 -8.54
C ILE A 73 -1.26 3.02 -7.02
N THR A 74 -2.08 2.08 -6.57
CA THR A 74 -2.08 1.64 -5.17
C THR A 74 -0.91 0.70 -4.93
N HIS A 75 -0.06 1.05 -3.98
CA HIS A 75 1.04 0.24 -3.52
C HIS A 75 0.74 -0.34 -2.14
N VAL A 76 1.11 -1.61 -1.96
CA VAL A 76 1.11 -2.31 -0.68
C VAL A 76 2.54 -2.67 -0.36
N THR A 77 3.07 -2.08 0.70
CA THR A 77 4.39 -2.43 1.23
C THR A 77 4.22 -3.27 2.48
N VAL A 78 4.96 -4.37 2.58
CA VAL A 78 4.96 -5.28 3.73
C VAL A 78 6.35 -5.34 4.34
N TRP A 79 6.41 -5.51 5.67
CA TRP A 79 7.66 -5.67 6.41
C TRP A 79 7.62 -6.89 7.29
N SER A 80 8.80 -7.47 7.48
CA SER A 80 9.01 -8.57 8.43
C SER A 80 9.21 -8.13 9.88
N SER A 81 9.51 -6.84 10.09
CA SER A 81 9.73 -6.22 11.40
C SER A 81 9.22 -4.78 11.39
N LYS A 82 9.13 -4.15 12.56
CA LYS A 82 8.60 -2.79 12.70
C LYS A 82 9.48 -1.82 11.89
N PRO A 83 8.92 -1.06 10.95
CA PRO A 83 9.71 -0.09 10.19
C PRO A 83 10.17 1.05 11.10
N VAL A 84 11.41 1.50 10.90
CA VAL A 84 12.07 2.51 11.76
C VAL A 84 12.09 3.92 11.15
N GLY A 85 11.73 4.07 9.88
CA GLY A 85 11.74 5.36 9.19
C GLY A 85 11.45 5.24 7.69
N TRP A 86 11.28 6.39 7.04
CA TRP A 86 11.04 6.54 5.60
C TRP A 86 11.95 7.65 5.03
N PRO A 87 12.51 7.54 3.81
CA PRO A 87 12.33 6.48 2.81
C PRO A 87 12.95 5.15 3.20
N LEU A 88 12.42 4.06 2.63
CA LEU A 88 12.96 2.73 2.84
C LEU A 88 14.30 2.57 2.12
N SER A 89 15.27 1.97 2.81
CA SER A 89 16.51 1.53 2.15
C SER A 89 16.20 0.48 1.09
N THR A 90 16.72 0.67 -0.11
CA THR A 90 16.61 -0.26 -1.24
C THR A 90 17.29 -1.60 -0.97
N GLU A 91 18.36 -1.62 -0.16
CA GLU A 91 19.07 -2.84 0.25
C GLU A 91 18.18 -3.79 1.07
N GLY A 92 17.17 -3.24 1.76
CA GLY A 92 16.21 -4.01 2.53
C GLY A 92 15.15 -4.73 1.70
N ARG A 93 15.04 -4.46 0.40
CA ARG A 93 13.99 -5.03 -0.45
C ARG A 93 14.21 -6.54 -0.66
N GLY A 94 13.14 -7.32 -0.55
CA GLY A 94 13.18 -8.79 -0.64
C GLY A 94 13.69 -9.48 0.64
N THR A 95 14.35 -8.74 1.53
CA THR A 95 14.87 -9.25 2.81
C THR A 95 14.04 -8.76 3.99
N THR A 96 13.95 -7.47 4.21
CA THR A 96 13.27 -6.85 5.36
C THR A 96 11.90 -6.29 5.00
N TRP A 97 11.72 -5.86 3.75
CA TRP A 97 10.43 -5.40 3.20
C TRP A 97 10.22 -5.83 1.74
N GLN A 98 8.98 -5.80 1.28
CA GLN A 98 8.61 -6.03 -0.12
C GLN A 98 7.42 -5.14 -0.50
N GLN A 99 7.38 -4.71 -1.76
CA GLN A 99 6.29 -3.91 -2.31
C GLN A 99 5.57 -4.68 -3.41
N PHE A 100 4.25 -4.52 -3.43
CA PHE A 100 3.32 -5.03 -4.43
C PHE A 100 2.46 -3.86 -4.93
N SER A 101 2.13 -3.85 -6.21
CA SER A 101 1.30 -2.80 -6.84
C SER A 101 0.19 -3.39 -7.71
N ALA A 102 -0.01 -4.70 -7.62
CA ALA A 102 -0.97 -5.46 -8.40
C ALA A 102 -1.55 -6.57 -7.53
N ASP A 103 -2.73 -7.05 -7.94
CA ASP A 103 -3.36 -8.22 -7.37
C ASP A 103 -2.38 -9.40 -7.33
N THR A 104 -2.12 -9.89 -6.12
CA THR A 104 -1.15 -10.96 -5.86
C THR A 104 -1.87 -12.09 -5.15
N ALA A 105 -2.15 -13.16 -5.89
CA ALA A 105 -2.89 -14.32 -5.40
C ALA A 105 -2.08 -15.19 -4.42
N ASP A 106 -0.75 -15.08 -4.42
CA ASP A 106 0.12 -15.78 -3.47
C ASP A 106 1.38 -14.95 -3.21
N LEU A 107 1.58 -14.59 -1.94
CA LEU A 107 2.74 -13.84 -1.45
C LEU A 107 3.96 -14.76 -1.19
N GLY A 108 3.79 -16.07 -1.28
CA GLY A 108 4.86 -17.06 -1.13
C GLY A 108 5.57 -16.93 0.22
N ALA A 109 6.91 -16.78 0.18
CA ALA A 109 7.71 -16.62 1.40
C ALA A 109 7.29 -15.39 2.24
N TRP A 110 6.73 -14.36 1.62
CA TRP A 110 6.26 -13.18 2.34
C TRP A 110 4.98 -13.45 3.14
N ALA A 111 4.25 -14.53 2.85
CA ALA A 111 3.04 -14.86 3.59
C ALA A 111 3.28 -15.12 5.07
N HIS A 112 4.41 -15.74 5.40
CA HIS A 112 4.80 -16.06 6.76
C HIS A 112 5.72 -15.03 7.39
N ARG A 113 6.34 -14.17 6.56
CA ARG A 113 7.31 -13.18 7.03
C ARG A 113 6.65 -11.85 7.35
N SER A 114 5.58 -11.48 6.66
CA SER A 114 4.92 -10.19 6.83
C SER A 114 4.32 -10.06 8.23
N ARG A 115 4.62 -8.94 8.89
CA ARG A 115 4.08 -8.56 10.21
C ARG A 115 3.47 -7.17 10.20
N TYR A 116 3.93 -6.31 9.30
CA TYR A 116 3.45 -4.95 9.15
C TYR A 116 3.12 -4.69 7.68
N VAL A 117 2.13 -3.85 7.44
CA VAL A 117 1.64 -3.49 6.11
C VAL A 117 1.33 -2.00 6.04
N ARG A 118 1.62 -1.40 4.89
CA ARG A 118 1.27 -0.02 4.53
C ARG A 118 0.59 -0.08 3.17
N VAL A 119 -0.50 0.65 3.05
CA VAL A 119 -1.15 0.89 1.76
C VAL A 119 -0.97 2.38 1.47
N TRP A 120 -0.55 2.73 0.26
CA TRP A 120 -0.31 4.10 -0.14
C TRP A 120 -0.57 4.26 -1.63
N HIS A 121 -0.80 5.48 -2.08
CA HIS A 121 -1.15 5.78 -3.46
C HIS A 121 -0.05 6.62 -4.12
N GLN A 122 0.27 6.31 -5.37
CA GLN A 122 1.17 7.12 -6.20
C GLN A 122 0.36 7.78 -7.31
N GLN A 123 0.18 9.11 -7.26
CA GLN A 123 -0.45 9.85 -8.35
C GLN A 123 0.52 9.96 -9.55
N ASP A 124 0.03 9.60 -10.74
CA ASP A 124 0.79 9.66 -11.98
C ASP A 124 0.86 11.14 -12.44
N GLY A 125 2.02 11.76 -12.24
CA GLY A 125 2.20 13.22 -12.36
C GLY A 125 3.45 13.73 -11.62
N ALA A 126 3.89 13.00 -10.59
CA ALA A 126 5.30 13.00 -10.22
C ALA A 126 6.03 12.20 -11.32
N ALA A 127 6.87 12.88 -12.10
CA ALA A 127 7.57 12.35 -13.27
C ALA A 127 7.91 10.85 -13.13
N MET A 128 7.64 10.09 -14.19
CA MET A 128 8.32 8.82 -14.43
C MET A 128 9.81 9.11 -14.59
N ASP A 129 10.48 9.35 -13.47
CA ASP A 129 11.89 9.07 -13.34
C ASP A 129 12.02 7.88 -12.42
N THR A 130 12.77 6.93 -12.94
CA THR A 130 13.21 5.74 -12.24
C THR A 130 14.22 6.18 -11.20
N GLU A 131 13.75 6.91 -10.19
CA GLU A 131 14.52 7.36 -9.05
C GLU A 131 13.67 7.12 -7.80
N LEU A 132 13.81 5.91 -7.25
CA LEU A 132 13.70 5.67 -5.81
C LEU A 132 14.76 6.45 -5.00
N SER A 133 15.37 7.48 -5.60
CA SER A 133 16.30 8.41 -5.01
C SER A 133 15.52 9.64 -4.53
N ALA A 134 15.47 9.82 -3.21
CA ALA A 134 15.53 11.15 -2.61
C ALA A 134 14.54 12.20 -3.15
N SER A 135 13.23 11.96 -3.04
CA SER A 135 12.36 13.10 -2.71
C SER A 135 12.71 13.51 -1.27
N CYS A 136 13.68 14.42 -1.16
CA CYS A 136 14.13 15.10 0.04
C CYS A 136 12.98 15.94 0.63
N GLY A 137 11.98 15.26 1.16
CA GLY A 137 11.08 15.79 2.17
C GLY A 137 11.69 15.55 3.55
N PRO A 138 11.31 16.32 4.58
CA PRO A 138 11.76 16.06 5.94
C PRO A 138 11.51 14.58 6.29
N ASP A 139 12.42 13.99 7.05
CA ASP A 139 12.30 12.67 7.67
C ASP A 139 10.97 12.62 8.43
N ARG A 140 9.90 12.24 7.72
CA ARG A 140 8.53 12.37 8.20
C ARG A 140 8.23 11.11 9.00
N PRO A 141 7.61 11.24 10.18
CA PRO A 141 7.43 10.12 11.07
C PRO A 141 6.49 9.07 10.45
N ILE A 142 6.89 7.81 10.57
CA ILE A 142 5.97 6.69 10.36
C ILE A 142 5.15 6.51 11.64
N ARG A 143 3.82 6.49 11.50
CA ARG A 143 2.91 6.10 12.57
C ARG A 143 2.61 4.62 12.45
N VAL A 144 3.09 3.83 13.41
CA VAL A 144 2.80 2.39 13.49
C VAL A 144 1.60 2.16 14.39
N MET A 145 0.56 1.55 13.82
CA MET A 145 -0.65 1.10 14.51
C MET A 145 -0.47 -0.36 14.90
N GLU A 146 -0.55 -0.69 16.19
CA GLU A 146 -0.27 -2.04 16.73
C GLU A 146 -1.50 -2.73 17.29
#